data_AF-A0A919BA14-F1
#
_entry.id   AF-A0A919BA14-F1
#
_cell.length_a   1.000
_cell.length_b   1.000
_cell.length_c   1.000
_cell.angle_alpha   90.00
_cell.angle_beta   90.00
_cell.angle_gamma   90.00
#
_symmetry.space_group_name_H-M   'P 1'
#
loop_
_entity.id
_entity.type
_entity.pdbx_description
1 polymer ?
#
loop_
_entity_poly.entity_id
_entity_poly.type
_entity_poly.pdbx_seq_one_letter_code
_entity_poly.pdbx_strand_id
1 'polypeptide(L)' 'MELGSAAEVLLSHSTRACLLVVGRHAAGQHGVRRIGSVAHRALHHAPCPVVVVPHA' A
#
# COMPACT_ATOMS: atom_id res chain seq x y z
N MET A 1 -12.13 -11.33 10.67
CA MET A 1 -11.21 -10.20 10.94
C MET A 1 -9.80 -10.74 10.78
N GLU A 2 -8.98 -10.12 9.95
CA GLU A 2 -7.56 -10.50 9.82
C GLU A 2 -6.71 -9.78 10.87
N LEU A 3 -5.68 -10.47 11.36
CA LEU A 3 -4.77 -10.00 12.40
C LEU A 3 -3.44 -9.60 11.74
N GLY A 4 -2.89 -8.47 12.17
CA GLY A 4 -1.61 -7.95 11.68
C GLY A 4 -1.72 -6.52 11.14
N SER A 5 -0.58 -5.98 10.70
CA SER A 5 -0.59 -4.67 10.03
C SER A 5 -1.28 -4.77 8.67
N ALA A 6 -1.92 -3.69 8.23
CA ALA A 6 -2.56 -3.65 6.91
C ALA A 6 -1.61 -4.07 5.76
N ALA A 7 -0.32 -3.71 5.88
CA ALA A 7 0.68 -4.10 4.89
C ALA A 7 0.94 -5.62 4.87
N GLU A 8 1.06 -6.27 6.03
CA GLU A 8 1.26 -7.73 6.08
C GLU A 8 0.08 -8.49 5.51
N VAL A 9 -1.12 -8.06 5.89
CA VAL A 9 -2.36 -8.66 5.42
C VAL A 9 -2.49 -8.53 3.90
N LEU A 10 -2.29 -7.31 3.36
CA LEU A 10 -2.36 -7.07 1.91
C LEU A 10 -1.27 -7.84 1.14
N LEU A 11 -0.06 -7.94 1.67
CA LEU A 11 1.03 -8.70 1.03
C LEU A 11 0.70 -10.19 0.95
N SER A 12 0.12 -10.77 2.01
CA SER A 12 -0.32 -12.17 2.00
C SER A 12 -1.32 -12.44 0.88
N HIS A 13 -2.36 -11.60 0.75
CA HIS A 13 -3.37 -11.75 -0.30
C HIS A 13 -2.83 -11.47 -1.71
N SER A 14 -1.85 -10.57 -1.83
CA SER A 14 -1.29 -10.20 -3.13
C SER A 14 -0.59 -11.36 -3.85
N THR A 15 -0.20 -12.43 -3.13
CA THR A 15 0.33 -13.67 -3.72
C THR A 15 -0.64 -14.36 -4.70
N ARG A 16 -1.95 -14.11 -4.54
CA ARG A 16 -3.02 -14.67 -5.37
C ARG A 16 -3.76 -13.61 -6.18
N ALA A 17 -3.32 -12.35 -6.13
CA ALA A 17 -3.96 -11.25 -6.81
C ALA A 17 -3.26 -10.97 -8.14
N CYS A 18 -4.04 -10.59 -9.15
CA CYS A 18 -3.49 -10.10 -10.42
C CYS A 18 -3.04 -8.63 -10.33
N LEU A 19 -3.57 -7.88 -9.36
CA LEU A 19 -3.27 -6.46 -9.14
C LEU A 19 -3.60 -6.07 -7.69
N LEU A 20 -2.72 -5.30 -7.05
CA LEU A 20 -2.96 -4.68 -5.75
C LEU A 20 -3.17 -3.17 -5.91
N VAL A 21 -4.32 -2.66 -5.45
CA VAL A 21 -4.65 -1.22 -5.49
C VAL A 21 -4.63 -0.67 -4.07
N VAL A 22 -3.86 0.39 -3.84
CA VAL A 22 -3.74 1.05 -2.54
C VAL A 22 -3.87 2.57 -2.69
N GLY A 23 -4.42 3.22 -1.66
CA GLY A 23 -4.47 4.68 -1.60
C GLY A 23 -3.14 5.29 -1.16
N ARG A 24 -2.90 6.54 -1.58
CA ARG A 24 -1.86 7.42 -1.05
C ARG A 24 -2.34 8.08 0.26
N HIS A 25 -1.54 8.01 1.33
CA HIS A 25 -1.80 8.80 2.53
C HIS A 25 -1.18 10.21 2.44
N ALA A 26 -2.00 11.26 2.32
CA ALA A 26 -1.54 12.62 2.02
C ALA A 26 -0.90 13.38 3.20
N ALA A 27 -0.96 12.88 4.44
CA ALA A 27 -0.45 13.62 5.60
C ALA A 27 1.07 13.40 5.80
N GLY A 28 1.86 14.28 5.19
CA GLY A 28 3.27 14.49 5.54
C GLY A 28 3.41 15.69 6.48
N GLN A 29 4.18 15.53 7.55
CA GLN A 29 4.62 16.67 8.35
C GLN A 29 5.66 17.44 7.50
N HIS A 30 5.58 18.77 7.45
CA HIS A 30 6.47 19.67 6.66
C HIS A 30 6.21 19.73 5.14
N GLY A 31 5.00 19.46 4.65
CA GLY A 31 4.63 19.72 3.25
C GLY A 31 5.17 18.72 2.21
N VAL A 32 5.94 17.71 2.63
CA VAL A 32 6.39 16.63 1.74
C VAL A 32 5.26 15.62 1.52
N ARG A 33 4.85 15.44 0.26
CA ARG A 33 3.88 14.40 -0.12
C ARG A 33 4.52 13.02 0.08
N ARG A 34 4.00 12.23 1.02
CA ARG A 34 4.40 10.82 1.21
C ARG A 34 3.33 9.89 0.63
N ILE A 35 3.74 8.69 0.23
CA ILE A 35 2.82 7.67 -0.28
C ILE A 35 2.14 6.87 0.84
N GLY A 36 2.70 6.88 2.06
CA GLY A 36 2.22 6.13 3.23
C GLY A 36 2.95 4.81 3.43
N SER A 37 2.97 4.28 4.65
CA SER A 37 3.72 3.06 5.01
C SER A 37 3.19 1.81 4.29
N VAL A 38 1.88 1.71 4.10
CA VAL A 38 1.23 0.60 3.38
C VAL A 38 1.61 0.63 1.90
N ALA A 39 1.44 1.77 1.23
CA ALA A 39 1.80 1.91 -0.18
C ALA A 39 3.31 1.70 -0.41
N HIS A 40 4.15 2.19 0.50
CA HIS A 40 5.60 1.97 0.44
C HIS A 40 5.94 0.47 0.54
N ARG A 41 5.43 -0.25 1.55
CA ARG A 41 5.68 -1.70 1.66
C ARG A 41 5.14 -2.47 0.47
N ALA A 42 3.95 -2.11 -0.04
CA ALA A 42 3.37 -2.75 -1.23
C ALA A 42 4.28 -2.59 -2.45
N LEU A 43 4.76 -1.37 -2.75
CA LEU A 43 5.63 -1.12 -3.90
C LEU A 43 6.96 -1.90 -3.84
N HIS A 44 7.49 -2.15 -2.65
CA HIS A 44 8.77 -2.84 -2.49
C HIS A 44 8.65 -4.37 -2.35
N HIS A 45 7.49 -4.89 -1.93
CA HIS A 45 7.38 -6.29 -1.51
C HIS A 45 6.20 -7.04 -2.11
N ALA A 46 5.28 -6.39 -2.82
CA ALA A 46 4.17 -7.11 -3.42
C ALA A 46 4.67 -8.06 -4.54
N PRO A 47 4.31 -9.35 -4.52
CA PRO A 47 4.56 -10.29 -5.62
C PRO A 47 3.68 -10.05 -6.87
N CYS A 48 2.83 -9.03 -6.87
CA CYS A 48 1.99 -8.66 -8.00
C CYS A 48 2.10 -7.16 -8.31
N PRO A 49 1.67 -6.71 -9.51
CA PRO A 49 1.67 -5.30 -9.87
C PRO A 49 0.90 -4.45 -8.84
N VAL A 50 1.38 -3.22 -8.59
CA VAL A 50 0.81 -2.30 -7.61
C VAL A 50 0.39 -0.99 -8.27
N VAL A 51 -0.83 -0.55 -8.01
CA VAL A 51 -1.34 0.78 -8.38
C VAL A 51 -1.53 1.61 -7.11
N VAL A 52 -0.92 2.80 -7.09
CA VAL A 52 -1.10 3.78 -6.02
C VAL A 52 -2.04 4.88 -6.50
N VAL A 53 -3.21 4.98 -5.88
CA VAL A 53 -4.23 5.96 -6.25
C VAL A 53 -4.04 7.25 -5.42
N PRO A 54 -3.85 8.43 -6.06
CA PRO A 54 -3.81 9.69 -5.37
C PRO A 54 -5.19 10.05 -4.78
N HIS A 55 -5.22 10.73 -3.63
CA HIS A 55 -6.43 11.42 -3.16
C HIS A 55 -6.64 12.72 -3.94
N ALA A 56 -7.88 12.98 -4.37
CA ALA A 56 -8.29 14.22 -5.03
C ALA A 56 -8.09 15.43 -4.11
#